data_AF-A0A182ANY6-F1
#
_entry.id   AF-A0A182ANY6-F1
#
_cell.length_a   1.000
_cell.length_b   1.000
_cell.length_c   1.000
_cell.angle_alpha   90.00
_cell.angle_beta   90.00
_cell.angle_gamma   90.00
#
_symmetry.space_group_name_H-M   'P 1'
#
loop_
_entity.id
_entity.type
_entity.pdbx_description
1 polymer ?
#
loop_
_entity_poly.entity_id
_entity_poly.type
_entity_poly.pdbx_seq_one_letter_code
_entity_poly.pdbx_strand_id
1 'polypeptide(L)'
;MAWYLVFWRNRSTATVVTAASASQARRRALARQKRGYGTITAARLANAQDAQLIRKGVWVRRRRDGSSPQFGSAGSKARARRQRSAYRHWL
;
A
#
# COMPACT_ATOMS: atom_id res chain seq x y z
N MET A 1 -11.76 -15.98 1.39
CA MET A 1 -10.53 -15.45 0.73
C MET A 1 -10.30 -14.02 1.19
N ALA A 2 -9.05 -13.66 1.48
CA ALA A 2 -8.71 -12.31 1.95
C ALA A 2 -7.86 -11.55 0.93
N TRP A 3 -7.86 -10.22 1.05
CA TRP A 3 -7.04 -9.34 0.23
C TRP A 3 -5.64 -9.22 0.84
N TYR A 4 -4.62 -9.33 0.00
CA TYR A 4 -3.22 -9.14 0.36
C TYR A 4 -2.61 -8.01 -0.45
N LEU A 5 -1.75 -7.26 0.22
CA LEU A 5 -0.93 -6.20 -0.34
C LEU A 5 0.51 -6.71 -0.45
N VAL A 6 1.00 -6.87 -1.67
CA VAL A 6 2.37 -7.32 -1.94
C VAL A 6 3.23 -6.16 -2.38
N PHE A 7 4.29 -5.90 -1.62
CA PHE A 7 5.20 -4.78 -1.82
C PHE A 7 6.44 -5.23 -2.58
N TRP A 8 6.94 -4.36 -3.45
CA TRP A 8 8.10 -4.60 -4.27
C TRP A 8 9.23 -3.63 -3.91
N ARG A 9 10.48 -4.02 -4.18
CA ARG A 9 11.64 -3.18 -3.89
C ARG A 9 11.63 -1.87 -4.68
N ASN A 10 11.37 -1.93 -5.99
CA ASN A 10 11.49 -0.77 -6.88
C ASN A 10 10.14 -0.10 -7.16
N ARG A 11 9.12 -0.42 -6.37
CA ARG A 11 7.76 0.12 -6.55
C ARG A 11 7.26 0.74 -5.25
N SER A 12 6.68 1.92 -5.35
CA SER A 12 6.09 2.65 -4.22
C SER A 12 4.65 2.22 -3.93
N THR A 13 4.06 1.34 -4.74
CA THR A 13 2.68 0.85 -4.62
C THR A 13 2.66 -0.67 -4.52
N ALA A 14 1.78 -1.19 -3.66
CA ALA A 14 1.55 -2.62 -3.53
C ALA A 14 0.73 -3.18 -4.71
N THR A 15 0.96 -4.45 -5.04
CA THR A 15 0.06 -5.25 -5.87
C THR A 15 -1.01 -5.87 -4.98
N VAL A 16 -2.27 -5.66 -5.33
CA VAL A 16 -3.42 -6.26 -4.63
C VAL A 16 -3.73 -7.62 -5.23
N VAL A 17 -3.81 -8.65 -4.38
CA VAL A 17 -4.19 -10.02 -4.79
C VAL A 17 -5.13 -10.63 -3.76
N THR A 18 -6.09 -11.43 -4.20
CA THR A 18 -6.83 -12.32 -3.30
C THR A 18 -6.00 -13.58 -3.05
N ALA A 19 -5.91 -14.03 -1.80
CA ALA A 19 -5.24 -15.27 -1.42
C ALA A 19 -5.78 -15.82 -0.10
N ALA A 20 -5.51 -17.10 0.15
CA ALA A 20 -5.75 -17.75 1.44
C ALA A 20 -4.55 -17.62 2.40
N SER A 21 -3.34 -17.39 1.87
CA SER A 21 -2.12 -17.25 2.68
C SER A 21 -1.12 -16.27 2.06
N ALA A 22 -0.16 -15.79 2.85
CA ALA A 22 0.89 -14.90 2.38
C ALA A 22 1.77 -15.56 1.29
N SER A 23 2.06 -16.85 1.40
CA SER A 23 2.83 -17.59 0.38
C SER A 23 2.08 -17.68 -0.95
N GLN A 24 0.77 -17.91 -0.90
CA GLN A 24 -0.06 -17.89 -2.10
C GLN A 24 -0.18 -16.48 -2.69
N ALA A 25 -0.27 -15.45 -1.85
CA ALA A 25 -0.25 -14.05 -2.27
C ALA A 25 1.05 -13.69 -3.01
N ARG A 26 2.21 -14.11 -2.48
CA ARG A 26 3.52 -13.92 -3.14
C ARG A 26 3.54 -14.57 -4.53
N ARG A 27 3.12 -15.83 -4.63
CA ARG A 27 3.07 -16.55 -5.92
C ARG A 27 2.18 -15.85 -6.95
N ARG A 28 0.98 -15.45 -6.54
CA ARG A 28 0.04 -14.70 -7.40
C ARG A 28 0.58 -13.32 -7.80
N ALA A 29 1.31 -12.66 -6.91
CA ALA A 29 1.95 -11.38 -7.20
C ALA A 29 3.14 -11.53 -8.16
N LEU A 30 3.95 -12.60 -8.03
CA LEU A 30 5.03 -12.93 -8.98
C LEU A 30 4.49 -13.15 -10.39
N ALA A 31 3.37 -13.85 -10.53
CA ALA A 31 2.71 -14.01 -11.84
C ALA A 31 2.24 -12.67 -12.46
N ARG A 32 2.11 -11.61 -11.66
CA ARG A 32 1.74 -10.25 -12.08
C ARG A 32 2.93 -9.28 -12.11
N GLN A 33 4.15 -9.78 -11.93
CA GLN A 33 5.34 -8.97 -11.91
C GLN A 33 5.61 -8.41 -13.30
N LYS A 34 5.87 -7.10 -13.39
CA LYS A 34 6.37 -6.46 -14.62
C LYS A 34 7.86 -6.21 -14.50
N ARG A 35 8.52 -6.07 -15.65
CA ARG A 35 9.93 -5.67 -15.73
C ARG A 35 10.15 -4.39 -14.91
N GLY A 36 11.19 -4.39 -14.06
CA GLY A 36 11.55 -3.24 -13.22
C GLY A 36 10.90 -3.19 -11.84
N TYR A 37 9.95 -4.08 -11.49
CA TYR A 37 9.36 -4.08 -10.13
C TYR A 37 10.37 -4.47 -9.04
N GLY A 38 11.42 -5.24 -9.39
CA GLY A 38 12.39 -5.78 -8.44
C GLY A 38 11.81 -6.96 -7.64
N THR A 39 12.39 -7.26 -6.48
CA THR A 39 11.98 -8.38 -5.63
C THR A 39 10.82 -8.02 -4.70
N ILE A 40 10.07 -9.03 -4.26
CA ILE A 40 9.04 -8.85 -3.22
C ILE A 40 9.72 -8.57 -1.88
N THR A 41 9.35 -7.47 -1.23
CA THR A 41 9.89 -7.08 0.08
C THR A 41 8.97 -7.48 1.22
N ALA A 42 7.64 -7.46 1.00
CA ALA A 42 6.66 -7.85 1.99
C ALA A 42 5.36 -8.32 1.34
N ALA A 43 4.64 -9.23 2.01
CA ALA A 43 3.28 -9.59 1.68
C ALA A 43 2.46 -9.49 2.97
N ARG A 44 1.51 -8.55 3.02
CA ARG A 44 0.71 -8.25 4.21
C ARG A 44 -0.77 -8.46 3.92
N LEU A 45 -1.49 -8.96 4.91
CA LEU A 45 -2.95 -8.99 4.86
C LEU A 45 -3.46 -7.54 4.83
N ALA A 46 -4.43 -7.26 3.96
CA ALA A 46 -5.11 -5.98 3.94
C ALA A 46 -5.94 -5.83 5.23
N ASN A 47 -5.89 -4.66 5.87
CA ASN A 47 -6.78 -4.41 7.00
C ASN A 47 -8.23 -4.20 6.51
N ALA A 48 -9.19 -4.15 7.43
CA ALA A 48 -10.60 -4.03 7.08
C ALA A 48 -10.92 -2.77 6.23
N GLN A 49 -10.22 -1.67 6.48
CA GLN A 49 -10.39 -0.40 5.76
C GLN A 49 -9.85 -0.48 4.33
N ASP A 50 -8.65 -1.04 4.15
CA ASP A 50 -8.06 -1.32 2.84
C ASP A 50 -8.97 -2.25 2.04
N ALA A 51 -9.49 -3.31 2.67
CA ALA A 51 -10.38 -4.28 2.04
C ALA A 51 -11.68 -3.62 1.54
N GLN A 52 -12.28 -2.72 2.32
CA GLN A 52 -13.46 -1.96 1.90
C GLN A 52 -13.18 -1.06 0.69
N LEU A 53 -12.04 -0.37 0.66
CA LEU A 53 -11.66 0.46 -0.49
C LEU A 53 -11.39 -0.38 -1.73
N ILE A 54 -10.67 -1.49 -1.60
CA ILE A 54 -10.41 -2.42 -2.70
C ILE A 54 -11.73 -2.95 -3.26
N ARG A 55 -12.70 -3.27 -2.40
CA ARG A 55 -14.03 -3.74 -2.82
C ARG A 55 -14.80 -2.68 -3.62
N LYS A 56 -14.56 -1.40 -3.34
CA LYS A 56 -15.11 -0.26 -4.09
C LYS A 56 -14.30 0.07 -5.36
N GLY A 57 -13.27 -0.72 -5.71
CA GLY A 57 -12.39 -0.47 -6.85
C GLY A 57 -11.38 0.67 -6.63
N VAL A 58 -11.24 1.16 -5.39
CA VAL A 58 -10.37 2.30 -5.08
C VAL A 58 -8.92 1.84 -4.96
N TRP A 59 -8.01 2.57 -5.63
CA TRP A 59 -6.58 2.33 -5.54
C TRP A 59 -6.02 2.69 -4.15
N VAL A 60 -5.62 1.66 -3.40
CA VAL A 60 -4.99 1.82 -2.08
C VAL A 60 -3.48 2.01 -2.26
N ARG A 61 -2.95 3.16 -1.81
CA ARG A 61 -1.51 3.43 -1.76
C ARG A 61 -1.01 3.25 -0.34
N ARG A 62 -0.12 2.28 -0.11
CA ARG A 62 0.59 2.10 1.16
C ARG A 62 2.08 2.31 0.93
N ARG A 63 2.72 3.05 1.83
CA ARG A 63 4.18 3.18 1.90
C ARG A 63 4.79 1.87 2.42
N ARG A 64 6.11 1.72 2.24
CA ARG A 64 6.87 0.50 2.56
C ARG A 64 6.85 0.13 4.04
N ASP A 65 6.83 1.14 4.92
CA ASP A 65 6.62 1.00 6.37
C ASP A 65 5.22 0.46 6.70
N GLY A 66 4.27 0.52 5.77
CA GLY A 66 2.87 0.17 5.96
C GLY A 66 1.98 1.36 6.29
N SER A 67 2.54 2.58 6.37
CA SER A 67 1.76 3.80 6.54
C SER A 67 0.99 4.10 5.25
N SER A 68 -0.24 4.58 5.38
CA SER A 68 -1.02 5.00 4.22
C SER A 68 -1.12 6.52 4.19
N PRO A 69 -0.80 7.18 3.06
CA PRO A 69 -1.11 8.60 2.88
C PRO A 69 -2.61 8.88 3.02
N GLN A 70 -3.46 7.88 2.75
CA GLN A 70 -4.92 8.00 2.76
C GLN A 70 -5.52 7.76 4.17
N PHE A 71 -4.83 7.00 5.04
CA PHE A 71 -5.34 6.50 6.32
C PHE A 71 -4.58 6.98 7.56
N GLY A 72 -3.83 8.07 7.48
CA GLY A 72 -3.45 8.76 8.71
C GLY A 72 -4.71 9.06 9.55
N SER A 73 -4.65 8.88 10.87
CA SER A 73 -5.67 9.41 11.78
C SER A 73 -5.92 10.90 11.48
N ALA A 74 -7.05 11.48 11.90
CA ALA A 74 -7.28 12.93 11.73
C ALA A 74 -6.05 13.76 12.18
N GLY A 75 -5.42 13.35 13.27
CA GLY A 75 -4.15 13.89 13.76
C GLY A 75 -2.98 13.72 12.78
N SER A 76 -2.77 12.53 12.21
CA SER A 76 -1.70 12.30 11.22
C SER A 76 -1.95 13.07 9.91
N LYS A 77 -3.21 13.21 9.46
CA LYS A 77 -3.57 14.04 8.31
C LYS A 77 -3.31 15.52 8.60
N ALA A 78 -3.70 16.00 9.78
CA ALA A 78 -3.44 17.38 10.21
C ALA A 78 -1.95 17.68 10.36
N ARG A 79 -1.15 16.74 10.89
CA ARG A 79 0.30 16.87 11.01
C ARG A 79 0.97 16.92 9.63
N ALA A 80 0.57 16.05 8.70
CA ALA A 80 1.05 16.10 7.31
C ALA A 80 0.67 17.40 6.60
N ARG A 81 -0.53 17.94 6.86
CA ARG A 81 -0.96 19.25 6.35
C ARG A 81 -0.11 20.39 6.92
N ARG A 82 0.13 20.38 8.24
CA ARG A 82 0.99 21.37 8.93
C ARG A 82 2.42 21.34 8.41
N GLN A 83 3.02 20.16 8.23
CA GLN A 83 4.35 20.05 7.61
C GLN A 83 4.37 20.66 6.21
N ARG A 84 3.37 20.37 5.35
CA ARG A 84 3.28 20.98 4.02
C ARG A 84 3.17 22.50 4.05
N SER A 85 2.36 23.07 4.96
CA SER A 85 2.25 24.52 5.12
C SER A 85 3.58 25.12 5.61
N ALA A 86 4.27 24.42 6.51
CA ALA A 86 5.57 24.85 7.02
C ALA A 86 6.64 24.87 5.93
N TYR A 87 6.61 24.02 4.90
CA TYR A 87 7.57 24.10 3.79
C TYR A 87 7.12 25.00 2.65
N ARG A 88 5.92 25.60 2.73
CA ARG A 88 5.36 26.43 1.65
C ARG A 88 6.03 27.80 1.51
N HIS A 89 6.78 28.24 2.51
CA HIS A 89 7.59 29.48 2.44
C HIS A 89 8.98 29.27 1.80
N TRP A 90 9.33 28.03 1.46
CA TRP A 90 10.58 27.65 0.77
C TRP A 90 10.36 27.31 -0.71
N LEU A 91 9.14 27.49 -1.22
CA LEU A 91 8.73 27.33 -2.62
C LEU A 91 8.21 28.66 -3.14
#